data_AF-A0A1M6KXN3-F1
#
_entry.id   AF-A0A1M6KXN3-F1
#
_cell.length_a   1.000
_cell.length_b   1.000
_cell.length_c   1.000
_cell.angle_alpha   90.00
_cell.angle_beta   90.00
_cell.angle_gamma   90.00
#
_symmetry.space_group_name_H-M   'P 1'
#
loop_
_entity.id
_entity.type
_entity.pdbx_description
1 polymer ?
#
loop_
_entity_poly.entity_id
_entity_poly.type
_entity_poly.pdbx_seq_one_letter_code
_entity_poly.pdbx_strand_id
1 'polypeptide(L)'
;MPYIDTDRRPAIDAGDAPQNAGELNYAISKLVDAYLIQKGGLRYTHINEVVGVLECAKLEVYRRLAAPYEDSKIAESGDVYEVLK
;
A
#
# COMPACT_ATOMS: atom_id res chain seq x y z
N MET A 1 13.45 -5.35 2.64
CA MET A 1 12.74 -5.05 3.91
C MET A 1 13.11 -6.08 4.96
N PRO A 2 13.38 -5.68 6.21
CA PRO A 2 13.90 -6.59 7.24
C PRO A 2 12.86 -7.56 7.82
N TYR A 3 11.56 -7.37 7.54
CA TYR A 3 10.48 -8.11 8.22
C TYR A 3 9.76 -9.17 7.38
N ILE A 4 10.16 -9.39 6.12
CA ILE A 4 9.66 -10.54 5.35
C ILE A 4 10.63 -11.72 5.53
N ASP A 5 10.06 -12.88 5.82
CA ASP A 5 10.77 -14.16 5.79
C ASP A 5 11.56 -14.27 4.48
N THR A 6 12.85 -14.58 4.59
CA THR A 6 13.74 -14.70 3.43
C THR A 6 13.25 -15.74 2.44
N ASP A 7 12.57 -16.78 2.92
CA ASP A 7 12.08 -17.89 2.10
C ASP A 7 10.84 -17.51 1.28
N ARG A 8 10.11 -16.47 1.70
CA ARG A 8 8.94 -15.96 0.97
C ARG A 8 9.32 -14.98 -0.14
N ARG A 9 10.52 -14.38 -0.11
CA ARG A 9 10.95 -13.41 -1.14
C ARG A 9 10.97 -14.00 -2.56
N PRO A 10 11.57 -15.19 -2.81
CA PRO A 10 11.60 -15.76 -4.16
C PRO A 10 10.21 -16.09 -4.69
N ALA A 11 9.29 -16.52 -3.82
CA ALA A 11 7.91 -16.79 -4.19
C ALA A 11 7.19 -15.51 -4.64
N ILE A 12 7.30 -14.42 -3.86
CA ILE A 12 6.72 -13.12 -4.23
C ILE A 12 7.38 -12.56 -5.51
N ASP A 13 8.70 -12.69 -5.64
CA ASP A 13 9.43 -12.29 -6.86
C ASP A 13 8.99 -13.10 -8.10
N ALA A 14 8.54 -14.35 -7.91
CA ALA A 14 7.97 -15.20 -8.95
C ALA A 14 6.48 -14.92 -9.24
N GLY A 15 5.83 -14.03 -8.48
CA GLY A 15 4.45 -13.59 -8.69
C GLY A 15 3.42 -14.16 -7.72
N ASP A 16 3.81 -14.83 -6.63
CA ASP A 16 2.88 -15.22 -5.58
C ASP A 16 2.17 -13.99 -4.99
N ALA A 17 0.89 -14.16 -4.64
CA ALA A 17 0.12 -13.14 -3.96
C ALA A 17 0.62 -12.94 -2.50
N PRO A 18 0.81 -11.70 -2.04
CA PRO A 18 1.13 -11.42 -0.64
C PRO A 18 0.01 -11.86 0.31
N GLN A 19 0.39 -12.48 1.42
CA GLN A 19 -0.58 -13.01 2.41
C GLN A 19 -0.66 -12.19 3.70
N ASN A 20 0.28 -11.29 3.93
CA ASN A 20 0.32 -10.44 5.11
C ASN A 20 0.90 -9.06 4.78
N ALA A 21 0.83 -8.13 5.74
CA ALA A 21 1.29 -6.76 5.57
C ALA A 21 2.78 -6.67 5.21
N GLY A 22 3.63 -7.56 5.74
CA GLY A 22 5.06 -7.59 5.45
C GLY A 22 5.35 -8.00 4.01
N GLU A 23 4.67 -9.04 3.53
CA GLU A 23 4.75 -9.49 2.13
C GLU A 23 4.22 -8.43 1.15
N LEU A 24 3.10 -7.79 1.48
CA LEU A 24 2.51 -6.76 0.62
C LEU A 24 3.46 -5.56 0.49
N ASN A 25 4.05 -5.14 1.60
CA ASN A 25 5.02 -4.06 1.63
C ASN A 25 6.31 -4.42 0.88
N TYR A 26 6.75 -5.68 0.96
CA TYR A 26 7.85 -6.18 0.14
C TYR A 26 7.52 -6.13 -1.36
N ALA A 27 6.35 -6.60 -1.78
CA ALA A 27 5.91 -6.57 -3.18
C ALA A 27 5.84 -5.14 -3.74
N ILE A 28 5.27 -4.20 -2.97
CA ILE A 28 5.25 -2.77 -3.34
C ILE A 28 6.69 -2.23 -3.43
N SER A 29 7.56 -2.56 -2.48
CA SER A 29 8.97 -2.14 -2.52
C SER A 29 9.69 -2.66 -3.77
N LYS A 30 9.44 -3.91 -4.18
CA LYS A 30 10.00 -4.50 -5.41
C LYS A 30 9.46 -3.86 -6.67
N LEU A 31 8.16 -3.52 -6.70
CA LEU A 31 7.56 -2.77 -7.80
C LEU A 31 8.21 -1.39 -7.95
N VAL A 32 8.41 -0.68 -6.83
CA VAL A 32 9.09 0.63 -6.81
C VAL A 32 10.55 0.50 -7.28
N ASP A 33 11.28 -0.48 -6.76
CA ASP A 33 12.67 -0.75 -7.14
C ASP A 33 12.81 -1.00 -8.65
N ALA A 34 11.97 -1.88 -9.21
CA ALA A 34 11.92 -2.16 -10.64
C ALA A 34 11.60 -0.90 -11.47
N TYR A 35 10.62 -0.09 -11.03
CA TYR A 35 10.27 1.16 -11.69
C TYR A 35 11.42 2.16 -11.71
N LEU A 36 12.11 2.35 -10.59
CA LEU A 36 13.25 3.25 -10.47
C LEU A 36 14.44 2.80 -11.33
N ILE A 37 14.73 1.50 -11.36
CA ILE A 37 15.77 0.93 -12.23
C ILE A 37 15.44 1.23 -13.70
N GLN A 38 14.19 1.00 -14.12
CA GLN A 38 13.74 1.27 -15.49
C GLN A 38 13.84 2.75 -15.88
N LYS A 39 13.64 3.67 -14.92
CA LYS A 39 13.78 5.13 -15.12
C LYS A 39 15.22 5.64 -15.16
N GLY A 40 16.22 4.77 -14.97
CA GLY A 40 17.63 5.15 -14.94
C GLY A 40 18.17 5.44 -13.54
N GLY A 41 17.57 4.84 -12.51
CA GLY A 41 18.07 4.84 -11.14
C GLY A 41 17.59 6.00 -10.27
N LEU A 42 18.29 6.20 -9.15
CA LEU A 42 17.90 7.14 -8.10
C LEU A 42 18.14 8.59 -8.51
N ARG A 43 17.05 9.36 -8.59
CA ARG A 43 17.05 10.82 -8.73
C ARG A 43 15.95 11.37 -7.84
N TYR A 44 16.16 12.56 -7.30
CA TYR A 44 15.17 13.23 -6.45
C TYR A 44 13.79 13.34 -7.14
N THR A 45 13.78 13.63 -8.44
CA THR A 45 12.56 13.67 -9.26
C THR A 45 11.82 12.34 -9.29
N HIS A 46 12.53 11.22 -9.41
CA HIS A 46 11.90 9.88 -9.43
C HIS A 46 11.39 9.49 -8.04
N ILE A 47 12.09 9.88 -6.98
CA ILE A 47 11.65 9.63 -5.59
C ILE A 47 10.34 10.37 -5.32
N ASN A 48 10.28 11.67 -5.65
CA ASN A 48 9.06 12.46 -5.47
C ASN A 48 7.89 11.91 -6.29
N GLU A 49 8.16 11.46 -7.52
CA GLU A 49 7.14 10.84 -8.38
C GLU A 49 6.57 9.57 -7.74
N VAL A 50 7.44 8.64 -7.29
CA VAL A 50 7.02 7.40 -6.62
C VAL A 50 6.23 7.70 -5.36
N VAL A 51 6.74 8.58 -4.49
CA VAL A 51 6.05 8.96 -3.25
C VAL A 51 4.67 9.55 -3.57
N GLY A 52 4.58 10.43 -4.57
CA GLY A 52 3.31 11.01 -5.01
C GLY A 52 2.30 9.94 -5.46
N VAL A 53 2.72 8.97 -6.27
CA VAL A 53 1.84 7.89 -6.74
C VAL A 53 1.38 6.99 -5.59
N LEU A 54 2.27 6.65 -4.65
CA LEU A 54 1.90 5.84 -3.48
C LEU A 54 0.90 6.57 -2.57
N GLU A 55 1.06 7.88 -2.39
CA GLU A 55 0.10 8.71 -1.64
C GLU A 55 -1.26 8.74 -2.33
N CYS A 56 -1.30 8.93 -3.66
CA CYS A 56 -2.54 8.83 -4.43
C CYS A 56 -3.21 7.46 -4.27
N ALA A 57 -2.45 6.36 -4.41
CA ALA A 57 -2.97 5.01 -4.27
C ALA A 57 -3.55 4.75 -2.86
N LYS A 58 -2.88 5.22 -1.82
CA LYS A 58 -3.37 5.15 -0.43
C LYS A 58 -4.70 5.88 -0.27
N LEU A 59 -4.81 7.10 -0.81
CA LEU A 59 -6.04 7.89 -0.75
C LEU A 59 -7.20 7.19 -1.51
N GLU A 60 -6.92 6.56 -2.64
CA GLU A 60 -7.95 5.78 -3.36
C GLU A 60 -8.42 4.57 -2.57
N VAL A 61 -7.50 3.83 -1.94
CA VAL A 61 -7.85 2.71 -1.05
C VAL A 61 -8.75 3.19 0.08
N TYR A 62 -8.37 4.29 0.75
CA TYR A 62 -9.17 4.82 1.84
C TYR A 62 -10.56 5.28 1.37
N ARG A 63 -10.61 6.08 0.30
CA ARG A 63 -11.88 6.65 -0.21
C ARG A 63 -12.82 5.58 -0.76
N ARG A 64 -12.30 4.58 -1.47
CA ARG A 64 -13.15 3.59 -2.17
C ARG A 64 -13.42 2.33 -1.38
N LEU A 65 -12.53 1.96 -0.46
CA LEU A 65 -12.65 0.72 0.31
C LEU A 65 -12.91 0.98 1.78
N ALA A 66 -12.07 1.80 2.43
CA ALA A 66 -12.19 2.03 3.87
C ALA A 66 -13.46 2.83 4.22
N ALA A 67 -13.73 3.94 3.53
CA ALA A 67 -14.88 4.79 3.85
C ALA A 67 -16.23 4.04 3.77
N PRO A 68 -16.56 3.29 2.70
CA PRO A 68 -17.80 2.50 2.68
C PRO A 68 -17.85 1.40 3.75
N TYR A 69 -16.70 0.81 4.09
CA TYR A 69 -16.62 -0.16 5.17
C TYR A 69 -16.91 0.49 6.53
N GLU A 70 -16.34 1.67 6.82
CA GLU A 70 -16.61 2.41 8.06
C GLU A 70 -18.08 2.88 8.12
N ASP A 71 -18.66 3.35 7.01
CA ASP A 71 -20.09 3.68 6.94
C ASP A 71 -20.97 2.50 7.34
N SER A 72 -20.61 1.28 6.92
CA SER A 72 -21.31 0.05 7.32
C SER A 72 -21.17 -0.24 8.81
N LYS A 73 -19.98 0.04 9.39
CA LYS A 73 -19.72 -0.14 10.83
C LYS A 73 -20.44 0.89 11.69
N ILE A 74 -20.57 2.12 11.20
CA ILE A 74 -21.39 3.16 11.83
C ILE A 74 -22.86 2.75 11.85
N ALA A 75 -23.37 2.20 10.75
CA ALA A 75 -24.75 1.70 10.71
C ALA A 75 -24.99 0.50 11.66
N GLU A 76 -24.00 -0.38 11.82
CA GLU A 76 -24.08 -1.55 12.70
C GLU A 76 -23.91 -1.21 14.20
N SER A 77 -22.97 -0.32 14.53
CA SER A 77 -22.50 -0.11 15.91
C SER A 77 -22.72 1.30 16.46
N GLY A 78 -23.23 2.22 15.62
CA GLY A 78 -23.33 3.66 15.93
C GLY A 78 -22.04 4.42 15.61
N ASP A 79 -22.17 5.73 15.42
CA ASP A 79 -21.03 6.64 15.25
C ASP A 79 -20.47 7.09 16.60
N VAL A 80 -19.16 7.31 16.65
CA VAL A 80 -18.41 7.80 17.81
C VAL A 80 -18.39 9.34 17.84
N TYR A 81 -18.46 10.00 16.69
CA TYR A 81 -18.29 11.45 16.61
C TYR A 81 -19.59 12.22 16.86
N GLU A 82 -19.76 12.72 18.09
CA GLU A 82 -20.92 13.53 18.50
C GLU A 82 -21.07 14.85 17.72
N VAL A 83 -19.98 15.43 17.21
CA VAL A 83 -20.01 16.69 16.43
C VAL A 83 -20.74 16.57 15.09
N LEU A 84 -20.97 15.33 14.62
CA LEU A 84 -21.66 15.05 13.36
C LEU A 84 -23.17 14.82 13.53
N LYS A 85 -23.67 14.81 14.77
CA LYS A 85 -25.11 14.70 15.09
C LYS A 85 -25.79 16.05 15.04
#